data_AF-H6WR24-F1
#
_entry.id   AF-H6WR24-F1
#
_cell.length_a   1.000
_cell.length_b   1.000
_cell.length_c   1.000
_cell.angle_alpha   90.00
_cell.angle_beta   90.00
_cell.angle_gamma   90.00
#
_symmetry.space_group_name_H-M   'P 1'
#
loop_
_entity.id
_entity.type
_entity.pdbx_description
1 polymer ?
#
loop_
_entity_poly.entity_id
_entity_poly.type
_entity_poly.pdbx_seq_one_letter_code
_entity_poly.pdbx_strand_id
1 'polypeptide(L)'
;IPFSFTVTSHFLITLALSFSIFIGITIVGFQRHGLHFFSFSLPAGVPLPLAPFLVLLELIPHCFRALSSGIRLFANMMAGHSSVKILSGSAWTMLFMNNLLY
;
A
#
# COMPACT_ATOMS: atom_id res chain seq x y z
N ILE A 1 19.00 -7.81 12.52
CA ILE A 1 19.70 -7.57 13.80
C ILE A 1 18.68 -7.60 14.94
N PRO A 2 18.92 -8.38 16.02
CA PRO A 2 18.05 -8.37 17.19
C PRO A 2 18.11 -6.99 17.86
N PHE A 3 16.99 -6.49 18.38
CA PHE A 3 16.80 -5.13 18.96
C PHE A 3 16.87 -3.92 18.02
N SER A 4 16.96 -4.11 16.70
CA SER A 4 16.82 -2.97 15.79
C SER A 4 15.35 -2.68 15.54
N PHE A 5 14.88 -1.57 16.09
CA PHE A 5 13.71 -0.90 15.57
C PHE A 5 13.99 -0.54 14.11
N THR A 6 13.27 -1.16 13.19
CA THR A 6 13.37 -0.80 11.77
C THR A 6 12.78 0.60 11.62
N VAL A 7 13.47 1.48 10.89
CA VAL A 7 12.93 2.81 10.54
C VAL A 7 11.58 2.66 9.82
N THR A 8 11.35 1.50 9.18
CA THR A 8 10.08 1.05 8.57
C THR A 8 8.94 0.77 9.55
N SER A 9 9.19 0.57 10.86
CA SER A 9 8.14 0.39 11.87
C SER A 9 7.37 1.69 12.18
N HIS A 10 7.91 2.85 11.83
CA HIS A 10 7.10 4.07 11.80
C HIS A 10 6.14 3.98 10.62
N PHE A 11 4.84 3.86 10.92
CA PHE A 11 3.74 3.98 9.95
C PHE A 11 3.95 5.16 8.99
N LEU A 12 4.52 6.24 9.51
CA LEU A 12 4.85 7.45 8.78
C LEU A 12 5.88 7.25 7.65
N ILE A 13 6.93 6.43 7.85
CA ILE A 13 7.94 6.19 6.80
C ILE A 13 7.35 5.34 5.66
N THR A 14 6.53 4.35 6.00
CA THR A 14 5.93 3.44 5.02
C THR A 14 4.89 4.19 4.18
N LEU A 15 4.09 5.05 4.82
CA LEU A 15 3.21 5.96 4.10
C LEU A 15 3.97 7.01 3.30
N ALA A 16 5.06 7.60 3.83
CA ALA A 16 5.86 8.59 3.11
C ALA A 16 6.48 8.00 1.83
N LEU A 17 6.96 6.75 1.88
CA LEU A 17 7.48 6.06 0.70
C LEU A 17 6.37 5.81 -0.33
N SER A 18 5.21 5.30 0.11
CA SER A 18 4.06 5.09 -0.79
C SER A 18 3.57 6.39 -1.42
N PHE A 19 3.56 7.49 -0.66
CA PHE A 19 3.13 8.80 -1.12
C PHE A 19 4.16 9.45 -2.05
N SER A 20 5.45 9.28 -1.78
CA SER A 20 6.53 9.72 -2.67
C SER A 20 6.46 9.01 -4.03
N ILE A 21 6.25 7.69 -4.02
CA ILE A 21 6.05 6.92 -5.25
C ILE A 21 4.80 7.42 -5.97
N PHE A 22 3.68 7.60 -5.26
CA PHE A 22 2.44 8.13 -5.82
C PHE A 22 2.63 9.49 -6.53
N ILE A 23 3.25 10.45 -5.85
CA ILE A 23 3.56 11.75 -6.44
C ILE A 23 4.45 11.58 -7.68
N GLY A 24 5.45 10.70 -7.62
CA GLY A 24 6.31 10.39 -8.77
C GLY A 24 5.51 9.90 -9.99
N ILE A 25 4.60 8.94 -9.80
CA ILE A 25 3.73 8.44 -10.88
C ILE A 25 2.71 9.50 -11.33
N THR A 26 2.18 10.33 -10.42
CA THR A 26 1.29 11.43 -10.78
C THR A 26 2.00 12.46 -11.65
N ILE A 27 3.23 12.86 -11.30
CA ILE A 27 4.04 13.80 -12.08
C ILE A 27 4.38 13.20 -13.44
N VAL A 28 4.85 11.95 -13.50
CA VAL A 28 5.17 11.27 -14.76
C VAL A 28 3.90 11.07 -15.62
N GLY A 29 2.77 10.76 -15.00
CA GLY A 29 1.47 10.62 -15.67
C GLY A 29 0.98 11.93 -16.26
N PHE A 30 1.12 13.03 -15.51
CA PHE A 30 0.79 14.37 -15.98
C PHE A 30 1.76 14.84 -17.07
N GLN A 31 3.04 14.48 -17.01
CA GLN A 31 3.99 14.82 -18.09
C GLN A 31 3.77 14.00 -19.37
N ARG A 32 3.40 12.72 -19.26
CA ARG A 32 3.20 11.83 -20.42
C ARG A 32 1.87 12.03 -21.14
N HIS A 33 0.82 12.44 -20.44
CA HIS A 33 -0.52 12.57 -21.02
C HIS A 33 -1.23 13.90 -20.72
N GLY A 34 -0.65 14.76 -19.86
CA GLY A 34 -1.04 16.16 -19.64
C GLY A 34 -2.55 16.41 -19.61
N LEU A 35 -3.03 17.08 -20.65
CA LEU A 35 -4.44 17.40 -20.89
C LEU A 35 -5.05 16.58 -22.05
N HIS A 36 -4.27 15.65 -22.61
CA HIS A 36 -4.70 14.70 -23.65
C HIS A 36 -5.26 13.39 -23.06
N PHE A 37 -5.31 13.27 -21.72
CA PHE A 37 -6.00 12.19 -21.02
C PHE A 37 -7.51 12.16 -21.29
N PHE A 38 -8.10 13.28 -21.72
CA PHE A 38 -9.52 13.36 -22.02
C PHE A 38 -9.90 12.59 -23.29
N SER A 39 -8.96 12.28 -24.19
CA SER A 39 -9.27 11.59 -25.45
C SER A 39 -9.01 10.08 -25.45
N PHE A 40 -8.30 9.54 -24.45
CA PHE A 40 -8.00 8.09 -24.36
C PHE A 40 -8.73 7.39 -23.20
N SER A 41 -9.26 8.15 -22.23
CA SER A 41 -10.20 7.64 -21.22
C SER A 41 -11.63 7.47 -21.76
N LEU A 42 -11.88 7.93 -22.99
CA LEU A 42 -13.13 7.75 -23.70
C LEU A 42 -12.91 6.65 -24.75
N PRO A 43 -13.47 5.43 -24.61
CA PRO A 43 -13.75 4.64 -25.81
C PRO A 43 -14.56 5.54 -26.76
N ALA A 44 -14.18 5.57 -28.04
CA ALA A 44 -14.81 6.39 -29.06
C ALA A 44 -16.34 6.16 -29.05
N GLY A 45 -17.11 7.07 -28.45
CA GLY A 45 -18.57 6.92 -28.35
C GLY A 45 -19.29 7.55 -27.14
N VAL A 46 -18.59 8.05 -26.10
CA VAL A 46 -19.28 8.65 -24.93
C VAL A 46 -19.71 10.10 -25.21
N PRO A 47 -20.97 10.49 -24.90
CA PRO A 47 -21.48 11.83 -25.08
C PRO A 47 -20.67 12.86 -24.26
N LEU A 48 -20.25 13.93 -24.94
CA LEU A 48 -19.43 15.04 -24.45
C LEU A 48 -19.78 15.61 -23.05
N PRO A 49 -21.05 15.67 -22.61
CA PRO A 49 -21.37 16.13 -21.24
C PRO A 49 -21.00 15.14 -20.11
N LEU A 50 -20.83 13.84 -20.38
CA LEU A 50 -20.52 12.84 -19.34
C LEU A 50 -19.01 12.64 -19.10
N ALA A 51 -18.18 13.04 -20.06
CA ALA A 51 -16.73 12.92 -20.00
C ALA A 51 -16.08 13.56 -18.76
N PRO A 52 -16.44 14.78 -18.30
CA PRO A 52 -15.82 15.36 -17.10
C PRO A 52 -16.23 14.61 -15.82
N PHE A 53 -17.42 14.01 -15.78
CA PHE A 53 -17.87 13.19 -14.66
C PHE A 53 -17.07 11.90 -14.53
N LEU A 54 -16.75 11.26 -15.65
CA LEU A 54 -15.92 10.04 -15.68
C LEU A 54 -14.48 10.30 -15.21
N VAL A 55 -13.88 11.43 -15.62
CA VAL A 55 -12.54 11.82 -15.16
C VAL A 55 -12.51 12.05 -13.66
N LEU A 56 -13.56 12.68 -13.11
CA LEU A 56 -13.70 12.85 -11.67
C LEU A 56 -13.83 11.48 -10.97
N LEU A 57 -14.60 10.56 -11.55
CA LEU A 57 -14.76 9.20 -11.05
C LEU A 57 -13.47 8.38 -11.11
N GLU A 58 -12.56 8.62 -12.06
CA GLU A 58 -11.27 7.93 -12.17
C GLU A 58 -10.25 8.46 -11.14
N LEU A 59 -10.28 9.77 -10.87
CA LEU A 59 -9.35 10.43 -9.94
C LEU A 59 -9.51 9.92 -8.50
N ILE A 60 -10.74 9.62 -8.09
CA ILE A 60 -11.07 9.17 -6.73
C ILE A 60 -10.43 7.79 -6.44
N PRO A 61 -10.70 6.71 -7.21
CA PRO A 61 -10.01 5.41 -7.10
C PRO A 61 -8.50 5.50 -7.31
N HIS A 62 -8.02 6.42 -8.15
CA HIS A 62 -6.58 6.60 -8.36
C HIS A 62 -5.86 6.97 -7.04
N CYS A 63 -6.46 7.89 -6.27
CA CYS A 63 -5.98 8.27 -4.95
C CYS A 63 -6.06 7.09 -3.95
N PHE A 64 -7.18 6.37 -3.94
CA PHE A 64 -7.36 5.19 -3.06
C PHE A 64 -6.40 4.05 -3.38
N ARG A 65 -6.05 3.82 -4.66
CA ARG A 65 -5.09 2.80 -5.08
C ARG A 65 -3.69 3.08 -4.53
N ALA A 66 -3.29 4.33 -4.54
CA ALA A 66 -2.02 4.77 -3.95
C ALA A 66 -1.96 4.54 -2.45
N LEU A 67 -3.04 4.90 -1.74
CA LEU A 67 -3.18 4.64 -0.32
C LEU A 67 -3.14 3.14 0.00
N SER A 68 -3.81 2.32 -0.81
CA SER A 68 -3.83 0.86 -0.66
C SER A 68 -2.45 0.22 -0.77
N SER A 69 -1.57 0.74 -1.64
CA SER A 69 -0.22 0.20 -1.83
C SER A 69 0.64 0.33 -0.55
N GLY A 70 0.60 1.50 0.09
CA GLY A 70 1.30 1.76 1.35
C GLY A 70 0.76 0.94 2.51
N ILE A 71 -0.57 0.86 2.64
CA ILE A 71 -1.22 0.03 3.68
C ILE A 71 -0.85 -1.44 3.50
N ARG A 72 -0.77 -1.94 2.26
CA ARG A 72 -0.40 -3.34 1.97
C ARG A 72 1.02 -3.67 2.42
N LEU A 73 1.98 -2.78 2.15
CA LEU A 73 3.36 -2.97 2.59
C LEU A 73 3.45 -2.99 4.13
N PHE A 74 2.76 -2.06 4.79
CA PHE A 74 2.71 -1.97 6.25
C PHE A 74 2.06 -3.21 6.89
N ALA A 75 0.90 -3.62 6.37
CA ALA A 75 0.17 -4.78 6.86
C ALA A 75 0.99 -6.06 6.73
N ASN A 76 1.69 -6.27 5.60
CA ASN A 76 2.55 -7.44 5.41
C ASN A 76 3.70 -7.49 6.43
N MET A 77 4.36 -6.35 6.71
CA MET A 77 5.46 -6.32 7.67
C MET A 77 4.97 -6.53 9.11
N MET A 78 3.82 -5.94 9.48
CA MET A 78 3.22 -6.09 10.82
C MET A 78 2.69 -7.51 11.05
N ALA A 79 2.01 -8.10 10.06
CA ALA A 79 1.47 -9.44 10.14
C ALA A 79 2.58 -10.49 10.29
N GLY A 80 3.67 -10.38 9.51
CA GLY A 80 4.81 -11.28 9.62
C GLY A 80 5.47 -11.22 11.00
N HIS A 81 5.74 -10.02 11.50
CA HIS A 81 6.36 -9.84 12.81
C HIS A 81 5.46 -10.35 13.96
N SER A 82 4.16 -10.06 13.90
CA SER A 82 3.18 -10.54 14.89
C SER A 82 3.05 -12.06 14.87
N SER A 83 2.93 -12.65 13.69
CA SER A 83 2.77 -14.10 13.52
C SER A 83 3.97 -14.86 14.05
N VAL A 84 5.20 -14.43 13.75
CA VAL A 84 6.43 -15.07 14.27
C VAL A 84 6.50 -14.97 15.79
N LYS A 85 6.11 -13.85 16.39
CA LYS A 85 6.09 -13.68 17.84
C LYS A 85 5.08 -14.62 18.52
N ILE A 86 3.90 -14.78 17.94
CA ILE A 86 2.87 -15.69 18.47
C ILE A 86 3.32 -17.15 18.32
N LEU A 87 3.86 -17.54 17.15
CA LEU A 87 4.30 -18.91 16.88
C LEU A 87 5.48 -19.32 17.78
N SER A 88 6.44 -18.43 17.99
CA SER A 88 7.57 -18.68 18.90
C SER A 88 7.11 -18.77 20.37
N GLY A 89 6.18 -17.92 20.79
CA GLY A 89 5.58 -17.99 22.13
C GLY A 89 4.79 -19.28 22.36
N SER A 90 4.00 -19.72 21.36
CA SER A 90 3.27 -21.00 21.44
C SER A 90 4.21 -22.19 21.45
N ALA A 91 5.24 -22.19 20.60
CA ALA A 91 6.23 -23.27 20.55
C ALA A 91 6.99 -23.39 21.88
N TRP A 92 7.40 -22.26 22.47
CA TRP A 92 8.05 -22.22 23.78
C TRP A 92 7.13 -22.75 24.90
N THR A 93 5.86 -22.35 24.88
CA THR A 93 4.87 -22.81 25.87
C THR A 93 4.62 -24.31 25.75
N MET A 94 4.49 -24.85 24.52
CA MET A 94 4.34 -26.29 24.30
C MET A 94 5.57 -27.08 24.75
N LEU A 95 6.78 -26.57 24.51
CA LEU A 95 8.03 -27.18 24.98
C LEU A 95 8.12 -27.23 26.51
N PHE A 96 7.76 -26.15 27.20
CA PHE A 96 7.74 -26.12 28.66
C PHE A 96 6.65 -27.00 29.27
N MET A 97 5.48 -27.11 28.62
CA MET A 97 4.39 -27.99 29.08
C MET A 97 4.68 -29.47 28.87
N ASN A 98 5.61 -29.83 27.97
CA ASN A 98 6.01 -31.23 27.73
C ASN A 98 7.11 -31.74 28.70
N ASN A 99 7.44 -31.01 29.77
CA ASN A 99 8.39 -31.46 30.81
C ASN A 99 9.73 -31.96 30.22
N LEU A 100 10.22 -31.33 29.13
CA LEU A 100 11.45 -31.73 28.45
C LEU A 100 12.68 -30.91 28.90
N LEU A 101 12.46 -29.91 29.77
CA LEU A 101 13.49 -29.03 30.35
C LEU A 101 13.53 -29.07 31.89
N TYR A 102 12.82 -30.01 32.51
CA TYR A 102 13.05 -30.50 33.87
C TYR A 102 13.18 -32.02 33.79
#